data_AF-A0A813ZKC9-F1
#
_entry.id   AF-A0A813ZKC9-F1
#
_cell.length_a   1.000
_cell.length_b   1.000
_cell.length_c   1.000
_cell.angle_alpha   90.00
_cell.angle_beta   90.00
_cell.angle_gamma   90.00
#
_symmetry.space_group_name_H-M   'P 1'
#
loop_
_entity.id
_entity.type
_entity.pdbx_description
1 polymer ?
#
loop_
_entity_poly.entity_id
_entity_poly.type
_entity_poly.pdbx_seq_one_letter_code
_entity_poly.pdbx_strand_id
1 'polypeptide(L)'
;MASLLHDSEEQRFVDRIRCTTYCEISDEMIAATGSSFITRQWISKKLRRSGDWVRRHWNNTIEECYTQFGRGRPQRLLWVLKEHGQSWDGAYFREIILPQHVIPFLRDPANVLDTDEVIFLHDKASCMKANATQHLLEDEGMKFWGNSIWPGNSPDMNPAENIGAIIKDKVEELMSSEDRQNRYNYDILKTNVENTLKDLENDTDLFIDLLCSMRKRFDALKAAGGGHTNF
;
A
#
# COMPACT_ATOMS: atom_id res chain seq x y z
N MET A 1 16.00 8.67 -33.29
CA MET A 1 15.64 10.06 -32.95
C MET A 1 14.22 10.08 -32.39
N ALA A 2 14.03 9.85 -31.09
CA ALA A 2 12.70 9.88 -30.48
C ALA A 2 12.75 10.69 -29.18
N SER A 3 12.62 12.00 -29.37
CA SER A 3 11.69 12.89 -28.65
C SER A 3 11.27 12.46 -27.24
N LEU A 4 11.97 13.02 -26.27
CA LEU A 4 11.52 13.48 -24.95
C LEU A 4 10.03 13.88 -24.80
N LEU A 5 9.51 13.66 -23.58
CA LEU A 5 8.43 14.38 -22.85
C LEU A 5 6.96 14.08 -23.29
N HIS A 6 5.93 13.89 -22.44
CA HIS A 6 5.68 14.33 -21.06
C HIS A 6 4.72 13.37 -20.29
N ASP A 7 5.08 13.14 -19.03
CA ASP A 7 4.19 13.05 -17.85
C ASP A 7 3.14 14.17 -17.92
N SER A 8 1.88 13.82 -18.20
CA SER A 8 0.84 14.84 -18.19
C SER A 8 0.33 15.00 -16.77
N GLU A 9 0.51 16.20 -16.24
CA GLU A 9 -0.03 16.71 -14.97
C GLU A 9 -1.54 16.35 -14.80
N GLU A 10 -2.29 16.14 -15.90
CA GLU A 10 -3.67 15.65 -15.89
C GLU A 10 -3.86 14.26 -15.25
N GLN A 11 -2.88 13.36 -15.33
CA GLN A 11 -2.94 11.99 -14.76
C GLN A 11 -2.84 12.02 -13.23
N ARG A 12 -1.85 12.75 -12.69
CA ARG A 12 -1.71 12.99 -11.23
C ARG A 12 -2.89 13.79 -10.68
N PHE A 13 -3.59 14.52 -11.56
CA PHE A 13 -4.75 15.32 -11.20
C PHE A 13 -5.99 14.49 -10.92
N VAL A 14 -6.32 13.48 -11.74
CA VAL A 14 -7.49 12.57 -11.54
C VAL A 14 -7.43 11.94 -10.14
N ASP A 15 -6.24 11.48 -9.76
CA ASP A 15 -6.02 10.79 -8.50
C ASP A 15 -6.07 11.74 -7.31
N ARG A 16 -5.58 12.98 -7.44
CA ARG A 16 -5.82 14.05 -6.44
C ARG A 16 -7.28 14.46 -6.36
N ILE A 17 -8.06 14.49 -7.45
CA ILE A 17 -9.52 14.74 -7.37
C ILE A 17 -10.16 13.71 -6.47
N ARG A 18 -9.91 12.44 -6.77
CA ARG A 18 -10.57 11.33 -6.10
C ARG A 18 -10.11 11.27 -4.66
N CYS A 19 -8.82 11.40 -4.40
CA CYS A 19 -8.27 11.38 -3.06
C CYS A 19 -8.69 12.61 -2.23
N THR A 20 -8.59 13.85 -2.74
CA THR A 20 -9.02 15.07 -2.01
C THR A 20 -10.53 15.13 -1.84
N THR A 21 -11.32 14.76 -2.85
CA THR A 21 -12.79 14.69 -2.72
C THR A 21 -13.17 13.64 -1.68
N TYR A 22 -12.43 12.55 -1.57
CA TYR A 22 -12.75 11.43 -0.68
C TYR A 22 -12.22 11.59 0.75
N CYS A 23 -11.07 12.26 0.92
CA CYS A 23 -10.52 12.71 2.20
C CYS A 23 -11.33 13.89 2.75
N GLU A 24 -11.72 14.88 1.93
CA GLU A 24 -12.53 16.02 2.41
C GLU A 24 -14.00 15.64 2.63
N ILE A 25 -14.60 14.71 1.86
CA ILE A 25 -15.91 14.11 2.23
C ILE A 25 -15.81 13.38 3.57
N SER A 26 -14.67 12.74 3.85
CA SER A 26 -14.39 12.06 5.12
C SER A 26 -14.25 13.04 6.28
N ASP A 27 -13.59 14.18 6.06
CA ASP A 27 -13.20 15.12 7.10
C ASP A 27 -14.26 16.24 7.32
N GLU A 28 -14.97 16.68 6.28
CA GLU A 28 -16.08 17.65 6.39
C GLU A 28 -17.41 17.01 6.82
N MET A 29 -17.69 15.72 6.52
CA MET A 29 -18.88 15.04 7.11
C MET A 29 -18.78 14.90 8.64
N ILE A 30 -17.56 14.93 9.19
CA ILE A 30 -17.33 14.92 10.64
C ILE A 30 -17.53 16.33 11.24
N ALA A 31 -17.50 17.40 10.43
CA ALA A 31 -17.53 18.78 10.92
C ALA A 31 -18.82 19.57 10.65
N ALA A 32 -19.68 19.22 9.68
CA ALA A 32 -20.81 20.09 9.31
C ALA A 32 -22.14 19.35 9.04
N THR A 33 -23.09 19.57 9.94
CA THR A 33 -24.52 19.62 9.60
C THR A 33 -24.76 20.80 8.64
N GLY A 34 -24.89 20.53 7.34
CA GLY A 34 -25.29 21.53 6.35
C GLY A 34 -24.70 21.28 4.95
N SER A 35 -25.52 20.79 4.04
CA SER A 35 -25.16 20.39 2.67
C SER A 35 -24.51 21.50 1.82
N SER A 36 -23.19 21.47 1.67
CA SER A 36 -22.46 22.16 0.60
C SER A 36 -22.29 21.20 -0.58
N PHE A 37 -23.06 21.40 -1.66
CA PHE A 37 -23.00 20.54 -2.84
C PHE A 37 -21.65 20.65 -3.55
N ILE A 38 -20.96 19.51 -3.68
CA ILE A 38 -19.75 19.38 -4.50
C ILE A 38 -20.15 19.56 -5.96
N THR A 39 -19.80 20.70 -6.56
CA THR A 39 -20.09 21.00 -7.97
C THR A 39 -18.87 20.74 -8.84
N ARG A 40 -19.08 20.48 -10.14
CA ARG A 40 -17.99 20.34 -11.12
C ARG A 40 -17.08 21.58 -11.17
N GLN A 41 -17.62 22.76 -10.89
CA GLN A 41 -16.88 24.02 -10.79
C GLN A 41 -15.96 24.07 -9.56
N TRP A 42 -16.44 23.55 -8.42
CA TRP A 42 -15.63 23.42 -7.21
C TRP A 42 -14.44 22.49 -7.43
N ILE A 43 -14.68 21.34 -8.06
CA ILE A 43 -13.67 20.36 -8.46
C ILE A 43 -12.67 21.00 -9.42
N SER A 44 -13.15 21.59 -10.52
CA SER A 44 -12.33 22.33 -11.49
C SER A 44 -11.42 23.38 -10.83
N LYS A 45 -11.92 24.13 -9.84
CA LYS A 45 -11.15 25.15 -9.12
C LYS A 45 -10.09 24.56 -8.17
N LYS A 46 -10.46 23.57 -7.36
CA LYS A 46 -9.52 22.87 -6.44
C LYS A 46 -8.37 22.21 -7.21
N LEU A 47 -8.66 21.79 -8.43
CA LEU A 47 -7.72 21.07 -9.27
C LEU A 47 -7.10 21.92 -10.36
N ARG A 48 -7.39 23.22 -10.40
CA ARG A 48 -6.85 24.15 -11.42
C ARG A 48 -6.99 23.61 -12.86
N ARG A 49 -8.13 22.98 -13.18
CA ARG A 49 -8.45 22.44 -14.52
C ARG A 49 -9.75 23.03 -15.05
N SER A 50 -10.03 22.88 -16.34
CA SER A 50 -11.27 23.39 -16.95
C SER A 50 -12.47 22.50 -16.62
N GLY A 51 -13.66 23.11 -16.55
CA GLY A 51 -14.91 22.38 -16.30
C GLY A 51 -15.24 21.33 -17.38
N ASP A 52 -14.80 21.54 -18.62
CA ASP A 52 -15.02 20.61 -19.73
C ASP A 52 -14.22 19.33 -19.61
N TRP A 53 -13.01 19.41 -19.04
CA TRP A 53 -12.19 18.25 -18.76
C TRP A 53 -12.85 17.39 -17.68
N VAL A 54 -13.34 18.02 -16.61
CA VAL A 54 -14.06 17.34 -15.52
C VAL A 54 -15.31 16.66 -16.04
N ARG A 55 -16.06 17.31 -16.94
CA ARG A 55 -17.26 16.76 -17.55
C ARG A 55 -16.99 15.51 -18.40
N ARG A 56 -15.89 15.50 -19.17
CA ARG A 56 -15.53 14.39 -20.07
C ARG A 56 -15.20 13.10 -19.35
N HIS A 57 -14.58 13.19 -18.18
CA HIS A 57 -14.09 12.03 -17.44
C HIS A 57 -14.97 11.68 -16.23
N TRP A 58 -16.07 12.41 -16.05
CA TRP A 58 -16.99 12.28 -14.92
C TRP A 58 -17.68 10.91 -14.85
N ASN A 59 -17.93 10.29 -16.01
CA ASN A 59 -18.77 9.10 -16.15
C ASN A 59 -17.99 7.83 -16.54
N ASN A 60 -16.67 7.90 -16.68
CA ASN A 60 -15.90 6.72 -17.01
C ASN A 60 -15.99 5.71 -15.85
N THR A 61 -16.28 4.46 -16.19
CA THR A 61 -16.24 3.38 -15.22
C THR A 61 -14.81 3.07 -14.81
N ILE A 62 -14.66 2.39 -13.67
CA ILE A 62 -13.36 1.98 -13.14
C ILE A 62 -12.65 1.06 -14.17
N GLU A 63 -13.34 0.07 -14.74
CA GLU A 63 -12.80 -0.77 -15.82
C GLU A 63 -12.45 -0.02 -17.12
N GLU A 64 -13.24 0.97 -17.56
CA GLU A 64 -12.89 1.78 -18.74
C GLU A 64 -11.64 2.64 -18.51
N CYS A 65 -11.48 3.15 -17.28
CA CYS A 65 -10.26 3.82 -16.85
C CYS A 65 -9.06 2.86 -16.77
N TYR A 66 -9.25 1.62 -16.33
CA TYR A 66 -8.18 0.61 -16.27
C TYR A 66 -7.73 0.14 -17.66
N THR A 67 -8.68 -0.10 -18.57
CA THR A 67 -8.43 -0.63 -19.91
C THR A 67 -7.75 0.40 -20.82
N GLN A 68 -8.03 1.70 -20.63
CA GLN A 68 -7.38 2.76 -21.41
C GLN A 68 -5.98 3.14 -20.92
N PHE A 69 -5.61 2.89 -19.65
CA PHE A 69 -4.43 3.55 -19.06
C PHE A 69 -3.44 2.69 -18.25
N GLY A 70 -3.71 1.41 -17.96
CA GLY A 70 -2.72 0.35 -17.68
C GLY A 70 -1.52 0.54 -16.71
N ARG A 71 -1.33 1.66 -16.00
CA ARG A 71 -0.03 1.99 -15.34
C ARG A 71 -0.08 2.45 -13.87
N GLY A 72 -1.22 2.37 -13.19
CA GLY A 72 -1.37 2.78 -11.78
C GLY A 72 -1.24 1.65 -10.76
N ARG A 73 -0.46 0.60 -11.04
CA ARG A 73 -0.38 -0.60 -10.19
C ARG A 73 0.91 -0.62 -9.35
N PRO A 74 0.89 -1.06 -8.08
CA PRO A 74 2.13 -1.39 -7.37
C PRO A 74 2.92 -2.39 -8.21
N GLN A 75 4.19 -2.09 -8.48
CA GLN A 75 4.95 -2.82 -9.51
C GLN A 75 5.42 -4.17 -8.97
N ARG A 76 5.71 -4.25 -7.66
CA ARG A 76 6.37 -5.40 -7.06
C ARG A 76 6.12 -5.51 -5.55
N LEU A 77 6.15 -6.73 -5.02
CA LEU A 77 6.26 -7.00 -3.57
C LEU A 77 7.74 -7.11 -3.18
N LEU A 78 8.12 -6.40 -2.12
CA LEU A 78 9.38 -6.65 -1.43
C LEU A 78 9.19 -7.76 -0.39
N TRP A 79 10.04 -8.77 -0.41
CA TRP A 79 10.11 -9.80 0.61
C TRP A 79 11.56 -10.06 1.01
N VAL A 80 11.77 -10.47 2.26
CA VAL A 80 13.09 -10.82 2.80
C VAL A 80 12.94 -12.06 3.65
N LEU A 81 13.72 -13.10 3.34
CA LEU A 81 13.87 -14.27 4.20
C LEU A 81 15.14 -14.11 5.02
N LYS A 82 15.02 -14.28 6.33
CA LYS A 82 16.18 -14.31 7.23
C LYS A 82 16.71 -15.73 7.38
N GLU A 83 17.98 -15.84 7.75
CA GLU A 83 18.58 -17.12 8.08
C GLU A 83 18.07 -17.65 9.43
N HIS A 84 18.17 -18.97 9.59
CA HIS A 84 17.75 -19.63 10.83
C HIS A 84 18.55 -19.10 12.03
N GLY A 85 17.85 -18.80 13.13
CA GLY A 85 18.46 -18.29 14.36
C GLY A 85 18.72 -16.78 14.41
N GLN A 86 18.57 -16.05 13.30
CA GLN A 86 18.70 -14.59 13.29
C GLN A 86 17.49 -13.93 13.97
N SER A 87 17.70 -12.89 14.79
CA SER A 87 16.61 -12.16 15.44
C SER A 87 16.13 -10.98 14.60
N TRP A 88 14.81 -10.75 14.58
CA TRP A 88 14.21 -9.54 14.01
C TRP A 88 14.20 -8.44 15.08
N ASP A 89 15.37 -8.01 15.53
CA ASP A 89 15.49 -6.95 16.54
C ASP A 89 15.59 -5.56 15.91
N GLY A 90 15.56 -4.53 16.76
CA GLY A 90 15.63 -3.15 16.29
C GLY A 90 16.94 -2.81 15.57
N ALA A 91 18.07 -3.43 15.92
CA ALA A 91 19.34 -3.17 15.26
C ALA A 91 19.33 -3.77 13.84
N TYR A 92 18.88 -5.01 13.72
CA TYR A 92 18.72 -5.68 12.44
C TYR A 92 17.81 -4.90 11.48
N PHE A 93 16.71 -4.34 11.99
CA PHE A 93 15.85 -3.48 11.17
C PHE A 93 16.55 -2.19 10.70
N ARG A 94 17.27 -1.51 11.60
CA ARG A 94 17.91 -0.22 11.30
C ARG A 94 19.20 -0.34 10.47
N GLU A 95 19.89 -1.49 10.54
CA GLU A 95 21.20 -1.67 9.89
C GLU A 95 21.10 -2.47 8.60
N ILE A 96 20.11 -3.37 8.50
CA ILE A 96 19.96 -4.27 7.35
C ILE A 96 18.66 -3.97 6.62
N ILE A 97 17.51 -4.15 7.28
CA ILE A 97 16.22 -4.20 6.59
C ILE A 97 15.84 -2.86 5.97
N LEU A 98 15.90 -1.78 6.73
CA LEU A 98 15.56 -0.46 6.22
C LEU A 98 16.58 0.03 5.20
N PRO A 99 17.90 0.10 5.50
CA PRO A 99 18.85 0.72 4.58
C PRO A 99 19.18 -0.13 3.35
N GLN A 100 19.16 -1.46 3.46
CA GLN A 100 19.60 -2.35 2.36
C GLN A 100 18.44 -2.86 1.51
N HIS A 101 17.21 -2.88 2.05
CA HIS A 101 16.05 -3.44 1.35
C HIS A 101 14.94 -2.40 1.17
N VAL A 102 14.33 -1.91 2.25
CA VAL A 102 13.09 -1.10 2.17
C VAL A 102 13.33 0.26 1.53
N ILE A 103 14.31 1.04 2.00
CA ILE A 103 14.56 2.40 1.50
C ILE A 103 14.99 2.37 0.02
N PRO A 104 15.96 1.53 -0.41
CA PRO A 104 16.30 1.41 -1.82
C PRO A 104 15.12 0.98 -2.69
N PHE A 105 14.31 0.04 -2.21
CA PHE A 105 13.12 -0.42 -2.94
C PHE A 105 12.13 0.73 -3.17
N LEU A 106 11.84 1.53 -2.14
CA LEU A 106 10.89 2.64 -2.23
C LEU A 106 11.41 3.85 -3.01
N ARG A 107 12.74 3.97 -3.20
CA ARG A 107 13.38 5.02 -4.01
C ARG A 107 13.58 4.61 -5.46
N ASP A 108 13.27 3.38 -5.82
CA ASP A 108 13.44 2.88 -7.19
C ASP A 108 12.13 3.03 -7.98
N PRO A 109 12.12 3.85 -9.06
CA PRO A 109 10.94 4.04 -9.90
C PRO A 109 10.50 2.78 -10.65
N ALA A 110 11.31 1.71 -10.66
CA ALA A 110 10.88 0.40 -11.17
C ALA A 110 9.98 -0.35 -10.18
N ASN A 111 10.03 -0.02 -8.88
CA ASN A 111 9.32 -0.74 -7.82
C ASN A 111 8.07 0.01 -7.31
N VAL A 112 8.08 1.34 -7.42
CA VAL A 112 6.97 2.21 -6.98
C VAL A 112 6.49 3.11 -8.11
N LEU A 113 5.24 3.57 -8.02
CA LEU A 113 4.62 4.40 -9.04
C LEU A 113 5.24 5.80 -9.15
N ASP A 114 5.48 6.43 -8.00
CA ASP A 114 6.06 7.76 -7.90
C ASP A 114 6.83 7.85 -6.59
N THR A 115 8.17 7.88 -6.68
CA THR A 115 9.09 7.94 -5.54
C THR A 115 8.88 9.18 -4.68
N ASP A 116 8.34 10.27 -5.24
CA ASP A 116 8.08 11.52 -4.50
C ASP A 116 6.76 11.46 -3.72
N GLU A 117 5.83 10.57 -4.09
CA GLU A 117 4.51 10.44 -3.46
C GLU A 117 4.38 9.18 -2.58
N VAL A 118 5.40 8.31 -2.53
CA VAL A 118 5.41 7.13 -1.64
C VAL A 118 5.24 7.55 -0.18
N ILE A 119 4.32 6.87 0.51
CA ILE A 119 4.20 6.90 1.96
C ILE A 119 4.44 5.48 2.49
N PHE A 120 5.48 5.32 3.30
CA PHE A 120 5.78 4.05 3.93
C PHE A 120 4.83 3.79 5.11
N LEU A 121 4.01 2.75 4.98
CA LEU A 121 3.10 2.28 6.02
C LEU A 121 3.74 1.12 6.77
N HIS A 122 3.78 1.19 8.10
CA HIS A 122 4.26 0.11 8.95
C HIS A 122 3.44 0.01 10.24
N ASP A 123 3.48 -1.16 10.89
CA ASP A 123 2.81 -1.38 12.17
C ASP A 123 3.57 -0.75 13.35
N LYS A 124 3.08 -0.95 14.57
CA LYS A 124 3.73 -0.48 15.80
C LYS A 124 4.60 -1.54 16.48
N ALA A 125 5.18 -2.47 15.72
CA ALA A 125 6.17 -3.40 16.26
C ALA A 125 7.29 -2.66 16.99
N SER A 126 7.83 -3.25 18.07
CA SER A 126 8.81 -2.60 18.93
C SER A 126 10.04 -2.06 18.18
N CYS A 127 10.46 -2.73 17.11
CA CYS A 127 11.55 -2.29 16.24
C CYS A 127 11.19 -1.02 15.44
N MET A 128 9.95 -0.91 14.95
CA MET A 128 9.48 0.22 14.14
C MET A 128 9.06 1.42 15.00
N LYS A 129 8.46 1.17 16.16
CA LYS A 129 8.04 2.19 17.13
C LYS A 129 9.22 2.92 17.79
N ALA A 130 10.39 2.31 17.87
CA ALA A 130 11.55 2.89 18.55
C ALA A 130 11.95 4.25 17.95
N ASN A 131 12.22 5.25 18.80
CA ASN A 131 12.60 6.60 18.36
C ASN A 131 13.80 6.59 17.40
N ALA A 132 14.79 5.71 17.65
CA ALA A 132 15.94 5.57 16.76
C ALA A 132 15.55 5.16 15.34
N THR A 133 14.50 4.34 15.19
CA THR A 133 14.00 3.92 13.88
C THR A 133 13.18 5.02 13.22
N GLN A 134 12.37 5.76 13.99
CA GLN A 134 11.62 6.91 13.48
C GLN A 134 12.57 8.01 12.97
N HIS A 135 13.61 8.37 13.74
CA HIS A 135 14.62 9.33 13.32
C HIS A 135 15.40 8.85 12.09
N LEU A 136 15.75 7.56 12.00
CA LEU A 136 16.39 7.01 10.79
C LEU A 136 15.54 7.25 9.54
N LEU A 137 14.24 7.01 9.61
CA LEU A 137 13.32 7.25 8.48
C LEU A 137 13.22 8.75 8.14
N GLU A 138 13.19 9.62 9.16
CA GLU A 138 13.17 11.08 8.99
C GLU A 138 14.47 11.62 8.38
N ASP A 139 15.63 11.15 8.86
CA ASP A 139 16.96 11.53 8.36
C ASP A 139 17.16 11.07 6.90
N GLU A 140 16.55 9.95 6.53
CA GLU A 140 16.46 9.47 5.14
C GLU A 140 15.38 10.19 4.32
N GLY A 141 14.70 11.20 4.88
CA GLY A 141 13.69 11.99 4.18
C GLY A 141 12.47 11.18 3.73
N MET A 142 12.20 10.04 4.35
CA MET A 142 11.06 9.20 4.00
C MET A 142 9.77 9.83 4.50
N LYS A 143 8.70 9.76 3.70
CA LYS A 143 7.34 10.01 4.18
C LYS A 143 6.79 8.70 4.73
N PHE A 144 6.34 8.69 5.98
CA PHE A 144 5.84 7.46 6.60
C PHE A 144 4.77 7.74 7.66
N TRP A 145 3.98 6.72 7.98
CA TRP A 145 2.99 6.78 9.04
C TRP A 145 3.63 6.41 10.38
N GLY A 146 4.21 7.42 11.03
CA GLY A 146 4.88 7.25 12.30
C GLY A 146 3.95 7.04 13.49
N ASN A 147 4.54 7.08 14.69
CA ASN A 147 3.87 6.78 15.95
C ASN A 147 2.64 7.66 16.26
N SER A 148 2.53 8.83 15.67
CA SER A 148 1.40 9.75 15.85
C SER A 148 0.19 9.43 14.95
N ILE A 149 0.38 8.64 13.89
CA ILE A 149 -0.64 8.38 12.86
C ILE A 149 -1.18 6.96 12.99
N TRP A 150 -0.31 5.94 13.02
CA TRP A 150 -0.78 4.55 13.06
C TRP A 150 -1.29 4.17 14.46
N PRO A 151 -2.53 3.67 14.61
CA PRO A 151 -3.02 3.22 15.92
C PRO A 151 -2.29 1.96 16.39
N GLY A 152 -2.12 1.83 17.71
CA GLY A 152 -1.59 0.60 18.30
C GLY A 152 -2.67 -0.48 18.33
N ASN A 153 -2.28 -1.75 18.18
CA ASN A 153 -3.17 -2.91 18.22
C ASN A 153 -4.28 -2.91 17.15
N SER A 154 -3.97 -2.44 15.94
CA SER A 154 -4.92 -2.40 14.81
C SER A 154 -4.44 -3.24 13.62
N PRO A 155 -4.32 -4.57 13.78
CA PRO A 155 -3.96 -5.45 12.67
C PRO A 155 -5.04 -5.46 11.58
N ASP A 156 -6.31 -5.27 11.95
CA ASP A 156 -7.46 -5.19 11.04
C ASP A 156 -7.38 -4.01 10.06
N MET A 157 -6.53 -3.03 10.34
CA MET A 157 -6.25 -1.90 9.46
C MET A 157 -5.10 -2.14 8.49
N ASN A 158 -4.23 -3.14 8.74
CA ASN A 158 -3.02 -3.38 7.95
C ASN A 158 -3.29 -4.42 6.85
N PRO A 159 -3.33 -4.05 5.55
CA PRO A 159 -3.56 -5.01 4.48
C PRO A 159 -2.45 -6.06 4.35
N ALA A 160 -1.26 -5.78 4.89
CA ALA A 160 -0.15 -6.73 4.89
C ALA A 160 -0.45 -7.98 5.77
N GLU A 161 -1.36 -7.88 6.74
CA GLU A 161 -1.79 -9.06 7.52
C GLU A 161 -2.46 -10.12 6.62
N ASN A 162 -3.20 -9.68 5.59
CA ASN A 162 -3.80 -10.59 4.62
C ASN A 162 -2.76 -11.26 3.72
N ILE A 163 -1.63 -10.60 3.43
CA ILE A 163 -0.54 -11.22 2.67
C ILE A 163 0.02 -12.42 3.42
N GLY A 164 0.19 -12.32 4.74
CA GLY A 164 0.66 -13.43 5.57
C GLY A 164 -0.27 -14.64 5.49
N ALA A 165 -1.59 -14.43 5.55
CA ALA A 165 -2.59 -15.48 5.38
C ALA A 165 -2.53 -16.11 3.97
N ILE A 166 -2.46 -15.29 2.92
CA ILE A 166 -2.38 -15.76 1.52
C ILE A 166 -1.14 -16.61 1.29
N ILE A 167 0.03 -16.18 1.79
CA ILE A 167 1.28 -16.95 1.68
C ILE A 167 1.12 -18.29 2.41
N LYS A 168 0.59 -18.26 3.64
CA LYS A 168 0.38 -19.46 4.43
C LYS A 168 -0.52 -20.46 3.69
N ASP A 169 -1.67 -20.04 3.17
CA ASP A 169 -2.62 -20.91 2.50
C ASP A 169 -2.00 -21.54 1.23
N LYS A 170 -1.31 -20.73 0.40
CA LYS A 170 -0.60 -21.22 -0.79
C LYS A 170 0.50 -22.23 -0.44
N VAL A 171 1.29 -21.96 0.59
CA VAL A 171 2.35 -22.86 1.04
C VAL A 171 1.76 -24.15 1.62
N GLU A 172 0.68 -24.07 2.40
CA GLU A 172 -0.01 -25.26 2.94
C GLU A 172 -0.55 -26.16 1.83
N GLU A 173 -1.09 -25.59 0.75
CA GLU A 173 -1.52 -26.34 -0.43
C GLU A 173 -0.34 -27.06 -1.10
N LEU A 174 0.76 -26.36 -1.34
CA LEU A 174 1.99 -26.96 -1.89
C LEU A 174 2.49 -28.09 -1.00
N MET A 175 2.64 -27.86 0.31
CA MET A 175 3.12 -28.86 1.27
C MET A 175 2.16 -30.06 1.39
N SER A 176 0.87 -29.87 1.16
CA SER A 176 -0.12 -30.95 1.14
C SER A 176 0.00 -31.82 -0.12
N SER A 177 0.47 -31.26 -1.23
CA SER A 177 0.75 -31.98 -2.47
C SER A 177 2.07 -32.77 -2.45
N GLU A 178 2.98 -32.43 -1.52
CA GLU A 178 4.25 -33.14 -1.35
C GLU A 178 4.08 -34.56 -0.81
N ASP A 179 5.02 -35.43 -1.20
CA ASP A 179 5.15 -36.78 -0.67
C ASP A 179 5.34 -36.79 0.86
N ARG A 180 4.89 -37.86 1.53
CA ARG A 180 4.88 -37.95 3.01
C ARG A 180 6.23 -37.68 3.68
N GLN A 181 7.34 -38.03 3.03
CA GLN A 181 8.69 -37.77 3.55
C GLN A 181 9.13 -36.30 3.35
N ASN A 182 8.62 -35.63 2.32
CA ASN A 182 8.96 -34.26 1.97
C ASN A 182 8.12 -33.22 2.72
N ARG A 183 6.89 -33.58 3.11
CA ARG A 183 5.93 -32.70 3.81
C ARG A 183 6.45 -32.05 5.10
N TYR A 184 7.45 -32.65 5.74
CA TYR A 184 8.04 -32.11 6.98
C TYR A 184 9.51 -31.70 6.82
N ASN A 185 9.99 -31.62 5.58
CA ASN A 185 11.36 -31.24 5.29
C ASN A 185 11.50 -29.71 5.25
N TYR A 186 12.48 -29.18 5.97
CA TYR A 186 12.74 -27.75 6.06
C TYR A 186 13.14 -27.12 4.71
N ASP A 187 13.98 -27.80 3.92
CA ASP A 187 14.45 -27.29 2.63
C ASP A 187 13.32 -27.25 1.60
N ILE A 188 12.41 -28.24 1.64
CA ILE A 188 11.19 -28.24 0.81
C ILE A 188 10.26 -27.10 1.22
N LEU A 189 10.04 -26.91 2.53
CA LEU A 189 9.25 -25.78 3.02
C LEU A 189 9.85 -24.44 2.59
N LYS A 190 11.17 -24.26 2.75
CA LYS A 190 11.88 -23.04 2.33
C LYS A 190 11.71 -22.80 0.84
N THR A 191 11.89 -23.83 0.01
CA THR A 191 11.71 -23.75 -1.44
C THR A 191 10.28 -23.37 -1.82
N ASN A 192 9.27 -23.99 -1.19
CA ASN A 192 7.86 -23.69 -1.46
C ASN A 192 7.46 -22.28 -1.02
N VAL A 193 8.02 -21.78 0.10
CA VAL A 193 7.88 -20.37 0.50
C VAL A 193 8.52 -19.44 -0.52
N GLU A 194 9.75 -19.70 -0.96
CA GLU A 194 10.44 -18.87 -1.96
C GLU A 194 9.70 -18.84 -3.30
N ASN A 195 9.18 -19.97 -3.76
CA ASN A 195 8.38 -20.04 -4.99
C ASN A 195 7.09 -19.24 -4.85
N THR A 196 6.37 -19.40 -3.73
CA THR A 196 5.15 -18.62 -3.45
C THR A 196 5.42 -17.12 -3.44
N LEU A 197 6.52 -16.69 -2.81
CA LEU A 197 6.92 -15.28 -2.76
C LEU A 197 7.28 -14.73 -4.14
N LYS A 198 7.99 -15.50 -4.98
CA LYS A 198 8.30 -15.12 -6.37
C LYS A 198 7.06 -15.03 -7.25
N ASP A 199 6.11 -15.93 -7.07
CA ASP A 199 4.85 -15.90 -7.82
C ASP A 199 4.01 -14.67 -7.43
N LEU A 200 3.96 -14.36 -6.14
CA LEU A 200 3.26 -13.17 -5.62
C LEU A 200 3.99 -11.88 -5.94
N GLU A 201 5.30 -11.92 -6.22
CA GLU A 201 6.15 -10.74 -6.38
C GLU A 201 5.61 -9.74 -7.40
N ASN A 202 4.97 -10.22 -8.46
CA ASN A 202 4.43 -9.39 -9.53
C ASN A 202 2.90 -9.49 -9.64
N ASP A 203 2.22 -9.97 -8.60
CA ASP A 203 0.76 -10.06 -8.55
C ASP A 203 0.13 -8.67 -8.28
N THR A 204 0.17 -7.85 -9.32
CA THR A 204 -0.27 -6.45 -9.25
C THR A 204 -1.77 -6.29 -8.93
N ASP A 205 -2.59 -7.27 -9.31
CA ASP A 205 -4.03 -7.26 -9.04
C ASP A 205 -4.28 -7.49 -7.54
N LEU A 206 -3.59 -8.46 -6.93
CA LEU A 206 -3.63 -8.65 -5.48
C LEU A 206 -3.25 -7.38 -4.72
N PHE A 207 -2.19 -6.68 -5.14
CA PHE A 207 -1.76 -5.45 -4.46
C PHE A 207 -2.80 -4.34 -4.56
N ILE A 208 -3.44 -4.20 -5.73
CA ILE A 208 -4.54 -3.24 -5.92
C ILE A 208 -5.69 -3.58 -4.99
N ASP A 209 -6.10 -4.84 -4.92
CA ASP A 209 -7.21 -5.26 -4.06
C ASP A 209 -6.93 -4.98 -2.58
N LEU A 210 -5.71 -5.26 -2.12
CA LEU A 210 -5.28 -4.97 -0.75
C LEU A 210 -5.30 -3.45 -0.46
N LEU A 211 -4.76 -2.63 -1.36
CA LEU A 211 -4.77 -1.17 -1.19
C LEU A 211 -6.17 -0.60 -1.26
N CYS A 212 -7.01 -1.06 -2.18
CA CYS A 212 -8.41 -0.64 -2.28
C CYS A 212 -9.24 -1.07 -1.06
N SER A 213 -8.83 -2.16 -0.38
CA SER A 213 -9.47 -2.61 0.87
C SER A 213 -9.29 -1.61 2.02
N MET A 214 -8.22 -0.80 2.03
CA MET A 214 -7.92 0.16 3.10
C MET A 214 -9.11 1.06 3.41
N ARG A 215 -9.81 1.50 2.37
CA ARG A 215 -10.97 2.35 2.56
C ARG A 215 -12.10 1.65 3.31
N LYS A 216 -12.43 0.42 2.91
CA LYS A 216 -13.48 -0.37 3.56
C LYS A 216 -13.12 -0.66 5.03
N ARG A 217 -11.83 -0.86 5.34
CA ARG A 217 -11.31 -0.99 6.71
C ARG A 217 -11.56 0.28 7.52
N PHE A 218 -11.21 1.45 6.99
CA PHE A 218 -11.47 2.73 7.66
C PHE A 218 -12.97 2.99 7.86
N ASP A 219 -13.80 2.68 6.87
CA ASP A 219 -15.25 2.86 6.98
C ASP A 219 -15.84 1.92 8.05
N ALA A 220 -15.35 0.67 8.15
CA ALA A 220 -15.75 -0.26 9.20
C ALA A 220 -15.29 0.19 10.59
N LEU A 221 -14.06 0.71 10.72
CA LEU A 221 -13.55 1.24 11.99
C LEU A 221 -14.39 2.43 12.45
N LYS A 222 -14.75 3.34 11.52
CA LYS A 222 -15.64 4.47 11.81
C LYS A 222 -17.02 4.00 12.26
N ALA A 223 -17.61 3.02 11.55
CA ALA A 223 -18.90 2.43 11.93
C ALA A 223 -18.85 1.74 13.31
N ALA A 224 -17.70 1.17 13.67
CA ALA A 224 -17.45 0.57 14.98
C ALA A 224 -17.08 1.59 16.08
N GLY A 225 -17.03 2.89 15.77
CA GLY A 225 -16.63 3.91 16.73
C GLY A 225 -15.19 3.76 17.25
N GLY A 226 -14.30 3.18 16.45
CA GLY A 226 -12.93 2.84 16.85
C GLY A 226 -12.77 1.47 17.52
N GLY A 227 -13.83 0.66 17.58
CA GLY A 227 -13.77 -0.73 18.02
C GLY A 227 -13.21 -1.69 16.96
N HIS A 228 -13.01 -2.96 17.35
CA HIS A 228 -12.52 -4.01 16.45
C HIS A 228 -13.44 -4.23 15.24
N THR A 229 -12.84 -4.51 14.09
CA THR A 229 -13.57 -4.85 12.85
C THR A 229 -13.32 -6.31 12.44
N ASN A 230 -14.07 -6.80 11.44
CA ASN A 230 -13.95 -8.17 10.91
C ASN A 230 -12.95 -8.27 9.74
N PHE A 231 -12.03 -7.32 9.65
CA PHE A 231 -11.04 -7.22 8.57
C PHE A 231 -9.71 -7.88 8.90
#